data_AF-A0A3P8TQD6-F1
#
_entry.id   AF-A0A3P8TQD6-F1
#
_cell.length_a   1.000
_cell.length_b   1.000
_cell.length_c   1.000
_cell.angle_alpha   90.00
_cell.angle_beta   90.00
_cell.angle_gamma   90.00
#
_symmetry.space_group_name_H-M   'P 1'
#
loop_
_entity.id
_entity.type
_entity.pdbx_description
1 polymer ?
#
loop_
_entity_poly.entity_id
_entity_poly.type
_entity_poly.pdbx_seq_one_letter_code
_entity_poly.pdbx_strand_id
1 'polypeptide(L)'
;CRWIPTNLNLALNSASAIGCHVVNIGAEDLKEGRQHLVLGLLWQVIKIGLFADIELSRNEALIALLRDGESLEDLMKLSPEELLLRWANYHLEEAGCGKINNFSSDIKDSKAYYSILNQVAPKGDEEGIPPIAIDMSGIREKEDLKRAECMLDQADRLGCRQFVMPADVVRGNPKLNLAFVANLFNKYPALKKPENQDIDWSSIEGETREERTFRNWMNSLGVNPRVNHLYADIDDALVIFQLYEKIKVPVDWDRVNKPPYPKLGSNMKKVQLYYAVELGKEKAKFSLVGIAGQDLNAGNRTLTLALLWQLMRR
;
A
#
# COMPACT_ATOMS: atom_id res chain seq x y z
N CYS A 1 38.18 8.89 -1.27
CA CYS A 1 36.76 9.04 -1.63
C CYS A 1 36.05 10.07 -0.74
N ARG A 2 36.20 11.38 -0.99
CA ARG A 2 35.63 12.45 -0.12
C ARG A 2 34.10 12.60 -0.18
N TRP A 3 33.44 12.07 -1.21
CA TRP A 3 32.01 12.30 -1.47
C TRP A 3 31.07 11.18 -1.00
N ILE A 4 31.60 10.05 -0.49
CA ILE A 4 30.78 8.90 -0.11
C ILE A 4 29.74 9.28 0.96
N PRO A 5 30.10 9.94 2.08
CA PRO A 5 29.11 10.30 3.10
C PRO A 5 28.05 11.27 2.57
N THR A 6 28.43 12.23 1.72
CA THR A 6 27.51 13.19 1.10
C THR A 6 26.49 12.49 0.21
N ASN A 7 26.93 11.55 -0.63
CA ASN A 7 26.06 10.78 -1.51
C ASN A 7 25.08 9.91 -0.72
N LEU A 8 25.54 9.27 0.35
CA LEU A 8 24.70 8.41 1.19
C LEU A 8 23.68 9.22 2.00
N ASN A 9 24.05 10.39 2.51
CA ASN A 9 23.09 11.30 3.15
C ASN A 9 22.05 11.80 2.16
N LEU A 10 22.44 12.14 0.92
CA LEU A 10 21.49 12.51 -0.13
C LEU A 10 20.52 11.35 -0.41
N ALA A 11 21.03 10.13 -0.56
CA ALA A 11 20.19 8.94 -0.79
C ALA A 11 19.20 8.69 0.36
N LEU A 12 19.63 8.82 1.62
CA LEU A 12 18.75 8.68 2.79
C LEU A 12 17.67 9.76 2.84
N ASN A 13 18.03 11.01 2.56
CA ASN A 13 17.07 12.12 2.51
C ASN A 13 16.06 11.93 1.37
N SER A 14 16.51 11.47 0.20
CA SER A 14 15.62 11.14 -0.92
C SER A 14 14.69 9.97 -0.58
N ALA A 15 15.18 8.94 0.10
CA ALA A 15 14.37 7.81 0.56
C ALA A 15 13.32 8.27 1.60
N SER A 16 13.70 9.14 2.54
CA SER A 16 12.76 9.75 3.49
C SER A 16 11.66 10.54 2.77
N ALA A 17 12.02 11.32 1.75
CA ALA A 17 11.08 12.15 1.00
C ALA A 17 10.02 11.36 0.21
N ILE A 18 10.30 10.09 -0.12
CA ILE A 18 9.33 9.17 -0.73
C ILE A 18 8.60 8.30 0.32
N GLY A 19 8.84 8.51 1.61
CA GLY A 19 8.16 7.80 2.70
C GLY A 19 8.78 6.46 3.10
N CYS A 20 10.09 6.27 2.87
CA CYS A 20 10.84 5.18 3.50
C CYS A 20 11.13 5.52 4.97
N HIS A 21 10.99 4.53 5.85
CA HIS A 21 11.42 4.61 7.24
C HIS A 21 12.96 4.53 7.28
N VAL A 22 13.61 5.66 7.58
CA VAL A 22 15.09 5.78 7.64
C VAL A 22 15.63 6.19 9.01
N VAL A 23 14.78 6.36 10.03
CA VAL A 23 15.17 6.86 11.38
C VAL A 23 16.33 6.08 12.02
N ASN A 24 16.48 4.79 11.70
CA ASN A 24 17.52 3.91 12.23
C ASN A 24 18.59 3.52 11.20
N ILE A 25 18.78 4.31 10.13
CA ILE A 25 19.75 4.04 9.07
C ILE A 25 20.60 5.29 8.83
N GLY A 26 21.87 5.23 9.24
CA GLY A 26 22.86 6.28 8.98
C GLY A 26 23.68 6.03 7.71
N ALA A 27 24.36 7.08 7.23
CA ALA A 27 25.27 6.96 6.08
C ALA A 27 26.40 5.94 6.34
N GLU A 28 26.86 5.81 7.59
CA GLU A 28 27.92 4.86 7.92
C GLU A 28 27.43 3.41 7.85
N ASP A 29 26.18 3.13 8.24
CA ASP A 29 25.57 1.80 8.11
C ASP A 29 25.54 1.32 6.65
N LEU A 30 25.23 2.24 5.73
CA LEU A 30 25.22 1.96 4.29
C LEU A 30 26.65 1.80 3.73
N LYS A 31 27.58 2.60 4.21
CA LYS A 31 28.99 2.53 3.81
C LYS A 31 29.67 1.24 4.28
N GLU A 32 29.34 0.77 5.48
CA GLU A 32 29.78 -0.51 6.03
C GLU A 32 29.06 -1.71 5.39
N GLY A 33 28.01 -1.47 4.60
CA GLY A 33 27.26 -2.53 3.92
C GLY A 33 26.49 -3.42 4.89
N ARG A 34 25.93 -2.86 5.96
CA ARG A 34 25.12 -3.62 6.94
C ARG A 34 23.91 -4.23 6.25
N GLN A 35 24.04 -5.51 5.91
CA GLN A 35 23.19 -6.20 4.94
C GLN A 35 21.69 -6.06 5.24
N HIS A 36 21.28 -6.22 6.49
CA HIS A 36 19.87 -6.12 6.88
C HIS A 36 19.28 -4.71 6.70
N LEU A 37 20.07 -3.65 6.92
CA LEU A 37 19.65 -2.26 6.72
C LEU A 37 19.61 -1.90 5.23
N VAL A 38 20.63 -2.29 4.48
CA VAL A 38 20.71 -2.05 3.03
C VAL A 38 19.56 -2.77 2.30
N LEU A 39 19.35 -4.05 2.58
CA LEU A 39 18.25 -4.82 1.99
C LEU A 39 16.87 -4.31 2.45
N GLY A 40 16.75 -3.92 3.72
CA GLY A 40 15.52 -3.33 4.25
C GLY A 40 15.15 -2.03 3.55
N LEU A 41 16.12 -1.13 3.33
CA LEU A 41 15.91 0.13 2.62
C LEU A 41 15.60 -0.12 1.14
N LEU A 42 16.37 -0.98 0.47
CA LEU A 42 16.15 -1.33 -0.93
C LEU A 42 14.75 -1.91 -1.15
N TRP A 43 14.31 -2.82 -0.28
CA TRP A 43 12.96 -3.38 -0.33
C TRP A 43 11.88 -2.31 -0.19
N GLN A 44 12.04 -1.34 0.71
CA GLN A 44 11.09 -0.24 0.86
C GLN A 44 10.97 0.59 -0.43
N VAL A 45 12.10 0.91 -1.06
CA VAL A 45 12.13 1.66 -2.34
C VAL A 45 11.44 0.87 -3.45
N ILE A 46 11.75 -0.42 -3.59
CA ILE A 46 11.11 -1.30 -4.57
C ILE A 46 9.59 -1.35 -4.34
N LYS A 47 9.15 -1.54 -3.08
CA LYS A 47 7.73 -1.62 -2.73
C LYS A 47 6.98 -0.33 -3.09
N ILE A 48 7.56 0.84 -2.79
CA ILE A 48 6.97 2.13 -3.14
C ILE A 48 6.82 2.26 -4.66
N GLY A 49 7.85 1.88 -5.43
CA GLY A 49 7.80 1.92 -6.90
C GLY A 49 6.75 0.98 -7.48
N LEU A 50 6.67 -0.26 -6.98
CA LEU A 50 5.69 -1.25 -7.44
C LEU A 50 4.24 -0.81 -7.19
N PHE A 51 3.99 -0.09 -6.10
CA PHE A 51 2.63 0.28 -5.68
C PHE A 51 2.22 1.69 -6.11
N ALA A 52 3.11 2.44 -6.77
CA ALA A 52 2.89 3.83 -7.12
C ALA A 52 1.66 4.03 -8.02
N ASP A 53 1.33 3.04 -8.85
CA ASP A 53 0.22 3.11 -9.82
C ASP A 53 -0.97 2.20 -9.45
N ILE A 54 -0.94 1.58 -8.27
CA ILE A 54 -2.02 0.72 -7.77
C ILE A 54 -3.00 1.56 -6.95
N GLU A 55 -3.67 2.49 -7.63
CA GLU A 55 -4.64 3.41 -7.03
C GLU A 55 -5.70 3.82 -8.07
N LEU A 56 -6.95 3.99 -7.64
CA LEU A 56 -8.08 4.34 -8.52
C LEU A 56 -7.87 5.65 -9.30
N SER A 57 -7.23 6.64 -8.68
CA SER A 57 -6.93 7.93 -9.31
C SER A 57 -5.96 7.80 -10.51
N ARG A 58 -5.24 6.68 -10.62
CA ARG A 58 -4.28 6.39 -11.68
C ARG A 58 -4.76 5.31 -12.64
N ASN A 59 -5.59 4.38 -12.16
CA ASN A 59 -6.13 3.29 -12.95
C ASN A 59 -7.64 3.15 -12.70
N GLU A 60 -8.42 3.82 -13.55
CA GLU A 60 -9.89 3.78 -13.49
C GLU A 60 -10.47 2.37 -13.60
N ALA A 61 -9.76 1.44 -14.26
CA ALA A 61 -10.23 0.07 -14.43
C ALA A 61 -10.33 -0.70 -13.10
N LEU A 62 -9.64 -0.23 -12.04
CA LEU A 62 -9.79 -0.76 -10.68
C LEU A 62 -11.22 -0.70 -10.15
N ILE A 63 -12.08 0.14 -10.74
CA ILE A 63 -13.48 0.21 -10.36
C ILE A 63 -14.25 -1.09 -10.61
N ALA A 64 -13.78 -1.92 -11.55
CA ALA A 64 -14.32 -3.25 -11.79
C ALA A 64 -14.19 -4.17 -10.56
N LEU A 65 -13.32 -3.81 -9.61
CA LEU A 65 -13.17 -4.55 -8.36
C LEU A 65 -14.26 -4.24 -7.34
N LEU A 66 -15.08 -3.19 -7.51
CA LEU A 66 -16.16 -2.83 -6.60
C LEU A 66 -17.13 -4.01 -6.40
N ARG A 67 -17.50 -4.31 -5.15
CA ARG A 67 -18.38 -5.44 -4.80
C ARG A 67 -19.81 -4.94 -4.57
N ASP A 68 -20.77 -5.85 -4.70
CA ASP A 68 -22.16 -5.55 -4.39
C ASP A 68 -22.34 -5.00 -2.97
N GLY A 69 -22.96 -3.82 -2.88
CA GLY A 69 -23.24 -3.14 -1.61
C GLY A 69 -22.07 -2.34 -1.01
N GLU A 70 -20.93 -2.28 -1.70
CA GLU A 70 -19.78 -1.45 -1.30
C GLU A 70 -19.79 -0.09 -2.01
N SER A 71 -19.40 0.97 -1.30
CA SER A 71 -19.25 2.30 -1.90
C SER A 71 -17.87 2.47 -2.56
N LEU A 72 -17.76 3.41 -3.51
CA LEU A 72 -16.47 3.77 -4.11
C LEU A 72 -15.47 4.26 -3.04
N GLU A 73 -15.95 4.95 -2.01
CA GLU A 73 -15.12 5.44 -0.91
C GLU A 73 -14.48 4.28 -0.12
N ASP A 74 -15.20 3.17 0.06
CA ASP A 74 -14.66 1.97 0.73
C ASP A 74 -13.55 1.32 -0.10
N LEU A 75 -13.72 1.26 -1.42
CA LEU A 75 -12.69 0.77 -2.34
C LEU A 75 -11.45 1.67 -2.34
N MET A 76 -11.65 2.99 -2.30
CA MET A 76 -10.57 3.98 -2.22
C MET A 76 -9.79 3.90 -0.91
N LYS A 77 -10.35 3.38 0.17
CA LYS A 77 -9.64 3.21 1.46
C LYS A 77 -8.72 1.99 1.49
N LEU A 78 -8.82 1.10 0.52
CA LEU A 78 -7.98 -0.10 0.49
C LEU A 78 -6.52 0.26 0.26
N SER A 79 -5.64 -0.40 0.99
CA SER A 79 -4.20 -0.38 0.72
C SER A 79 -3.89 -1.04 -0.64
N PRO A 80 -2.75 -0.72 -1.26
CA PRO A 80 -2.31 -1.40 -2.49
C PRO A 80 -2.28 -2.93 -2.36
N GLU A 81 -1.90 -3.46 -1.19
CA GLU A 81 -1.92 -4.90 -0.92
C GLU A 81 -3.32 -5.50 -0.95
N GLU A 82 -4.30 -4.81 -0.36
CA GLU A 82 -5.70 -5.24 -0.36
C GLU A 82 -6.31 -5.14 -1.75
N LEU A 83 -5.97 -4.10 -2.52
CA LEU A 83 -6.37 -3.96 -3.93
C LEU A 83 -5.80 -5.10 -4.78
N LEU A 84 -4.52 -5.45 -4.61
CA LEU A 84 -3.91 -6.59 -5.31
C LEU A 84 -4.55 -7.92 -4.94
N LEU A 85 -4.85 -8.15 -3.66
CA LEU A 85 -5.53 -9.36 -3.22
C LEU A 85 -6.94 -9.45 -3.82
N ARG A 86 -7.63 -8.31 -3.89
CA ARG A 86 -8.95 -8.20 -4.48
C ARG A 86 -8.93 -8.43 -5.98
N TRP A 87 -7.94 -7.86 -6.68
CA TRP A 87 -7.69 -8.09 -8.10
C TRP A 87 -7.37 -9.56 -8.40
N ALA A 88 -6.52 -10.20 -7.59
CA ALA A 88 -6.20 -11.62 -7.76
C ALA A 88 -7.46 -12.48 -7.60
N ASN A 89 -8.28 -12.18 -6.59
CA ASN A 89 -9.54 -12.89 -6.37
C ASN A 89 -10.59 -12.66 -7.45
N TYR A 90 -10.66 -11.45 -8.02
CA TYR A 90 -11.52 -11.16 -9.18
C TYR A 90 -11.22 -12.14 -10.32
N HIS A 91 -9.94 -12.28 -10.69
CA HIS A 91 -9.53 -13.20 -11.76
C HIS A 91 -9.70 -14.68 -11.39
N LEU A 92 -9.46 -15.05 -10.12
CA LEU A 92 -9.70 -16.42 -9.65
C LEU A 92 -11.18 -16.80 -9.70
N GLU A 93 -12.08 -15.89 -9.31
CA GLU A 93 -13.53 -16.10 -9.36
C GLU A 93 -14.01 -16.29 -10.80
N GLU A 94 -13.55 -15.45 -11.74
CA GLU A 94 -13.83 -15.60 -13.17
C GLU A 94 -13.28 -16.93 -13.74
N ALA A 95 -12.21 -17.47 -13.17
CA ALA A 95 -11.65 -18.77 -13.54
C ALA A 95 -12.36 -19.96 -12.86
N GLY A 96 -13.41 -19.71 -12.05
CA GLY A 96 -14.08 -20.74 -11.26
C GLY A 96 -13.21 -21.35 -10.16
N CYS A 97 -12.16 -20.64 -9.74
CA CYS A 97 -11.22 -21.07 -8.70
C CYS A 97 -11.58 -20.50 -7.32
N GLY A 98 -11.11 -21.16 -6.26
CA GLY A 98 -11.30 -20.68 -4.89
C GLY A 98 -10.53 -19.39 -4.60
N LYS A 99 -11.09 -18.54 -3.74
CA LYS A 99 -10.46 -17.29 -3.30
C LYS A 99 -9.24 -17.57 -2.42
N ILE A 100 -8.26 -16.68 -2.49
CA ILE A 100 -7.10 -16.61 -1.59
C ILE A 100 -7.27 -15.45 -0.60
N ASN A 101 -6.67 -15.59 0.58
CA ASN A 101 -6.73 -14.56 1.63
C ASN A 101 -5.36 -13.91 1.87
N ASN A 102 -4.29 -14.43 1.28
CA ASN A 102 -2.94 -13.91 1.41
C ASN A 102 -2.01 -14.39 0.28
N PHE A 103 -0.91 -13.67 0.05
CA PHE A 103 0.15 -14.07 -0.89
C PHE A 103 1.27 -14.88 -0.19
N SER A 104 0.90 -15.77 0.74
CA SER A 104 1.84 -16.62 1.47
C SER A 104 1.43 -18.09 1.45
N SER A 105 0.61 -18.57 2.38
CA SER A 105 0.14 -19.96 2.43
C SER A 105 -0.73 -20.34 1.24
N ASP A 106 -1.57 -19.43 0.77
CA ASP A 106 -2.66 -19.77 -0.17
C ASP A 106 -2.17 -19.88 -1.62
N ILE A 107 -0.91 -19.50 -1.88
CA ILE A 107 -0.30 -19.49 -3.21
C ILE A 107 0.85 -20.51 -3.36
N LYS A 108 1.23 -21.21 -2.29
CA LYS A 108 2.45 -22.06 -2.25
C LYS A 108 2.43 -23.16 -3.30
N ASP A 109 1.23 -23.65 -3.59
CA ASP A 109 1.02 -24.74 -4.52
C ASP A 109 0.99 -24.25 -5.98
N SER A 110 1.19 -22.95 -6.24
CA SER A 110 1.20 -22.32 -7.57
C SER A 110 -0.08 -22.44 -8.41
N LYS A 111 -1.15 -23.10 -7.93
CA LYS A 111 -2.36 -23.28 -8.74
C LYS A 111 -3.11 -21.97 -8.93
N ALA A 112 -3.23 -21.18 -7.87
CA ALA A 112 -3.79 -19.83 -7.97
C ALA A 112 -3.02 -18.98 -8.99
N TYR A 113 -1.68 -19.08 -9.01
CA TYR A 113 -0.88 -18.37 -10.00
C TYR A 113 -1.13 -18.82 -11.43
N TYR A 114 -1.25 -20.12 -11.70
CA TYR A 114 -1.62 -20.60 -13.04
C TYR A 114 -2.95 -20.03 -13.51
N SER A 115 -3.97 -20.04 -12.64
CA SER A 115 -5.28 -19.49 -12.96
C SER A 115 -5.21 -17.99 -13.24
N ILE A 116 -4.51 -17.21 -12.40
CA ILE A 116 -4.33 -15.77 -12.61
C ILE A 116 -3.57 -15.50 -13.91
N LEU A 117 -2.42 -16.16 -14.14
CA LEU A 117 -1.63 -16.00 -15.36
C LEU A 117 -2.47 -16.29 -16.61
N ASN A 118 -3.27 -17.35 -16.59
CA ASN A 118 -4.14 -17.67 -17.70
C ASN A 118 -5.22 -16.60 -17.91
N GLN A 119 -5.79 -16.01 -16.86
CA GLN A 119 -6.82 -14.98 -17.01
C GLN A 119 -6.27 -13.65 -17.51
N VAL A 120 -5.10 -13.23 -17.03
CA VAL A 120 -4.53 -11.92 -17.34
C VAL A 120 -3.74 -11.91 -18.66
N ALA A 121 -3.35 -13.08 -19.16
CA ALA A 121 -2.62 -13.18 -20.42
C ALA A 121 -3.48 -12.68 -21.60
N PRO A 122 -2.93 -11.82 -22.48
CA PRO A 122 -3.66 -11.31 -23.63
C PRO A 122 -4.27 -12.43 -24.48
N LYS A 123 -5.56 -12.28 -24.79
CA LYS A 123 -6.34 -13.25 -25.58
C LYS A 123 -6.37 -12.94 -27.08
N GLY A 124 -5.83 -11.79 -27.49
CA GLY A 124 -5.88 -11.33 -28.87
C GLY A 124 -7.15 -10.55 -29.23
N ASP A 125 -7.94 -10.19 -28.21
CA ASP A 125 -9.18 -9.41 -28.38
C ASP A 125 -8.91 -7.90 -28.54
N GLU A 126 -7.71 -7.45 -28.19
CA GLU A 126 -7.28 -6.05 -28.25
C GLU A 126 -6.42 -5.79 -29.49
N GLU A 127 -6.75 -4.72 -30.22
CA GLU A 127 -6.08 -4.38 -31.47
C GLU A 127 -4.59 -4.10 -31.25
N GLY A 128 -3.74 -4.81 -32.00
CA GLY A 128 -2.29 -4.67 -31.93
C GLY A 128 -1.60 -5.45 -30.80
N ILE A 129 -2.33 -6.20 -29.96
CA ILE A 129 -1.75 -7.02 -28.90
C ILE A 129 -1.91 -8.50 -29.26
N PRO A 130 -0.81 -9.21 -29.62
CA PRO A 130 -0.89 -10.61 -29.99
C PRO A 130 -1.27 -11.48 -28.79
N PRO A 131 -2.01 -12.59 -29.00
CA PRO A 131 -2.35 -13.51 -27.93
C PRO A 131 -1.10 -14.17 -27.36
N ILE A 132 -1.04 -14.30 -26.04
CA ILE A 132 0.01 -15.04 -25.33
C ILE A 132 -0.66 -16.24 -24.65
N ALA A 133 -0.51 -17.43 -25.25
CA ALA A 133 -1.07 -18.65 -24.67
C ALA A 133 -0.28 -19.08 -23.43
N ILE A 134 -0.95 -19.40 -22.34
CA ILE A 134 -0.33 -19.98 -21.14
C ILE A 134 -0.46 -21.50 -21.21
N ASP A 135 0.66 -22.22 -21.07
CA ASP A 135 0.60 -23.67 -20.95
C ASP A 135 0.18 -24.07 -19.53
N MET A 136 -1.02 -24.64 -19.41
CA MET A 136 -1.59 -25.08 -18.15
C MET A 136 -1.20 -26.52 -17.80
N SER A 137 -0.45 -27.24 -18.64
CA SER A 137 -0.06 -28.64 -18.38
C SER A 137 0.70 -28.80 -17.07
N GLY A 138 1.55 -27.83 -16.74
CA GLY A 138 2.37 -27.80 -15.53
C GLY A 138 1.57 -27.75 -14.23
N ILE A 139 0.29 -27.36 -14.25
CA ILE A 139 -0.57 -27.38 -13.04
C ILE A 139 -0.74 -28.80 -12.46
N ARG A 140 -0.53 -29.84 -13.28
CA ARG A 140 -0.65 -31.25 -12.91
C ARG A 140 0.63 -31.83 -12.31
N GLU A 141 1.71 -31.07 -12.29
CA GLU A 141 2.96 -31.48 -11.66
C GLU A 141 2.72 -31.82 -10.19
N LYS A 142 3.26 -32.96 -9.74
CA LYS A 142 3.04 -33.44 -8.37
C LYS A 142 3.92 -32.71 -7.35
N GLU A 143 5.13 -32.36 -7.76
CA GLU A 143 6.09 -31.66 -6.90
C GLU A 143 5.86 -30.15 -6.99
N ASP A 144 5.57 -29.52 -5.86
CA ASP A 144 5.27 -28.08 -5.80
C ASP A 144 6.40 -27.21 -6.37
N LEU A 145 7.67 -27.61 -6.15
CA LEU A 145 8.83 -26.88 -6.65
C LEU A 145 8.91 -26.92 -8.18
N LYS A 146 8.65 -28.08 -8.80
CA LYS A 146 8.59 -28.21 -10.26
C LYS A 146 7.40 -27.45 -10.82
N ARG A 147 6.25 -27.54 -10.15
CA ARG A 147 5.04 -26.79 -10.54
C ARG A 147 5.27 -25.28 -10.52
N ALA A 148 5.98 -24.78 -9.51
CA ALA A 148 6.37 -23.38 -9.39
C ALA A 148 7.37 -22.94 -10.46
N GLU A 149 8.35 -23.79 -10.81
CA GLU A 149 9.27 -23.51 -11.94
C GLU A 149 8.49 -23.38 -13.25
N CYS A 150 7.65 -24.36 -13.58
CA CYS A 150 6.84 -24.31 -14.79
C CYS A 150 5.89 -23.10 -14.81
N MET A 151 5.36 -22.70 -13.65
CA MET A 151 4.51 -21.50 -13.51
C MET A 151 5.31 -20.23 -13.83
N LEU A 152 6.55 -20.13 -13.33
CA LEU A 152 7.42 -18.99 -13.61
C LEU A 152 7.91 -18.96 -15.05
N ASP A 153 8.06 -20.11 -15.71
CA ASP A 153 8.30 -20.18 -17.16
C ASP A 153 7.13 -19.57 -17.93
N GLN A 154 5.87 -19.80 -17.49
CA GLN A 154 4.72 -19.16 -18.10
C GLN A 154 4.67 -17.65 -17.81
N ALA A 155 5.05 -17.23 -16.60
CA ALA A 155 5.17 -15.81 -16.28
C ALA A 155 6.26 -15.12 -17.11
N ASP A 156 7.34 -15.83 -17.49
CA ASP A 156 8.41 -15.30 -18.35
C ASP A 156 7.92 -15.01 -19.77
N ARG A 157 6.95 -15.78 -20.27
CA ARG A 157 6.29 -15.50 -21.57
C ARG A 157 5.50 -14.21 -21.56
N LEU A 158 5.01 -13.81 -20.39
CA LEU A 158 4.41 -12.49 -20.14
C LEU A 158 5.48 -11.44 -19.81
N GLY A 159 6.76 -11.80 -19.72
CA GLY A 159 7.85 -10.96 -19.24
C GLY A 159 7.62 -10.46 -17.82
N CYS A 160 7.04 -11.31 -16.97
CA CYS A 160 6.68 -11.04 -15.57
C CYS A 160 7.46 -11.91 -14.57
N ARG A 161 8.44 -12.72 -15.00
CA ARG A 161 9.31 -13.54 -14.12
C ARG A 161 10.34 -12.66 -13.39
N GLN A 162 9.86 -11.89 -12.42
CA GLN A 162 10.66 -10.99 -11.60
C GLN A 162 10.35 -11.18 -10.12
N PHE A 163 11.31 -10.79 -9.27
CA PHE A 163 11.24 -10.80 -7.80
C PHE A 163 11.23 -12.17 -7.10
N VAL A 164 10.56 -13.18 -7.66
CA VAL A 164 10.33 -14.46 -6.98
C VAL A 164 11.02 -15.63 -7.70
N MET A 165 11.59 -16.54 -6.93
CA MET A 165 12.09 -17.84 -7.41
C MET A 165 11.13 -18.97 -6.99
N PRO A 166 11.18 -20.16 -7.61
CA PRO A 166 10.25 -21.26 -7.27
C PRO A 166 10.28 -21.62 -5.78
N ALA A 167 11.47 -21.63 -5.18
CA ALA A 167 11.63 -21.90 -3.76
C ALA A 167 10.93 -20.84 -2.88
N ASP A 168 10.85 -19.58 -3.31
CA ASP A 168 10.18 -18.51 -2.59
C ASP A 168 8.66 -18.61 -2.68
N VAL A 169 8.14 -19.08 -3.83
CA VAL A 169 6.72 -19.41 -4.01
C VAL A 169 6.33 -20.53 -3.05
N VAL A 170 7.04 -21.66 -3.07
CA VAL A 170 6.74 -22.83 -2.23
C VAL A 170 6.92 -22.53 -0.74
N ARG A 171 7.92 -21.70 -0.39
CA ARG A 171 8.08 -21.21 1.00
C ARG A 171 6.97 -20.24 1.41
N GLY A 172 6.28 -19.64 0.44
CA GLY A 172 5.24 -18.64 0.64
C GLY A 172 5.80 -17.34 1.19
N ASN A 173 6.91 -16.84 0.63
CA ASN A 173 7.50 -15.58 1.05
C ASN A 173 6.55 -14.42 0.70
N PRO A 174 5.90 -13.77 1.67
CA PRO A 174 4.84 -12.80 1.37
C PRO A 174 5.35 -11.59 0.61
N LYS A 175 6.59 -11.15 0.86
CA LYS A 175 7.17 -9.97 0.20
C LYS A 175 7.41 -10.24 -1.29
N LEU A 176 8.10 -11.34 -1.61
CA LEU A 176 8.46 -11.65 -2.99
C LEU A 176 7.23 -12.03 -3.84
N ASN A 177 6.29 -12.78 -3.26
CA ASN A 177 5.03 -13.13 -3.94
C ASN A 177 4.16 -11.89 -4.19
N LEU A 178 4.08 -10.96 -3.24
CA LEU A 178 3.38 -9.69 -3.43
C LEU A 178 4.04 -8.81 -4.50
N ALA A 179 5.38 -8.77 -4.55
CA ALA A 179 6.08 -8.05 -5.62
C ALA A 179 5.85 -8.66 -7.00
N PHE A 180 5.85 -9.99 -7.09
CA PHE A 180 5.51 -10.71 -8.32
C PHE A 180 4.08 -10.37 -8.79
N VAL A 181 3.11 -10.38 -7.87
CA VAL A 181 1.71 -10.02 -8.17
C VAL A 181 1.57 -8.55 -8.59
N ALA A 182 2.25 -7.63 -7.89
CA ALA A 182 2.24 -6.22 -8.26
C ALA A 182 2.83 -5.98 -9.65
N ASN A 183 3.92 -6.67 -9.98
CA ASN A 183 4.52 -6.62 -11.31
C ASN A 183 3.56 -7.14 -12.39
N LEU A 184 2.86 -8.24 -12.10
CA LEU A 184 1.86 -8.81 -13.00
C LEU A 184 0.69 -7.84 -13.21
N PHE A 185 0.16 -7.25 -12.13
CA PHE A 185 -0.90 -6.24 -12.20
C PHE A 185 -0.47 -5.01 -13.02
N ASN A 186 0.71 -4.45 -12.76
CA ASN A 186 1.18 -3.25 -13.46
C ASN A 186 1.33 -3.47 -14.97
N LYS A 187 1.61 -4.70 -15.40
CA LYS A 187 1.78 -5.04 -16.82
C LYS A 187 0.49 -5.53 -17.47
N TYR A 188 -0.31 -6.29 -16.74
CA TYR A 188 -1.55 -6.89 -17.21
C TYR A 188 -2.67 -6.75 -16.16
N PRO A 189 -3.26 -5.56 -15.97
CA PRO A 189 -4.41 -5.41 -15.08
C PRO A 189 -5.58 -6.30 -15.52
N ALA A 190 -5.79 -6.42 -16.84
CA ALA A 190 -6.87 -7.21 -17.45
C ALA A 190 -8.26 -6.91 -16.86
N LEU A 191 -8.51 -5.64 -16.50
CA LEU A 191 -9.79 -5.15 -16.01
C LEU A 191 -10.48 -4.36 -17.11
N LYS A 192 -11.78 -4.58 -17.29
CA LYS A 192 -12.61 -3.79 -18.20
C LYS A 192 -13.46 -2.83 -17.39
N LYS A 193 -13.48 -1.56 -17.78
CA LYS A 193 -14.34 -0.55 -17.16
C LYS A 193 -15.81 -0.97 -17.35
N PRO A 194 -16.63 -1.04 -16.28
CA PRO A 194 -18.05 -1.31 -16.42
C PRO A 194 -18.74 -0.19 -17.23
N GLU A 195 -19.52 -0.55 -18.25
CA GLU A 195 -20.19 0.44 -19.13
C GLU A 195 -21.35 1.19 -18.43
N ASN A 196 -21.94 0.60 -17.39
CA ASN A 196 -23.20 1.07 -16.75
C ASN A 196 -23.01 1.66 -15.35
N GLN A 197 -21.87 2.28 -15.06
CA GLN A 197 -21.64 2.99 -13.80
C GLN A 197 -21.53 4.49 -14.07
N ASP A 198 -22.61 5.22 -13.77
CA ASP A 198 -22.64 6.70 -13.68
C ASP A 198 -21.81 7.16 -12.49
N ILE A 199 -20.50 6.96 -12.56
CA ILE A 199 -19.56 7.37 -11.54
C ILE A 199 -18.97 8.71 -11.96
N ASP A 200 -19.10 9.69 -11.07
CA ASP A 200 -18.49 11.00 -11.25
C ASP A 200 -16.98 10.91 -11.07
N TRP A 201 -16.27 10.61 -12.16
CA TRP A 201 -14.81 10.53 -12.19
C TRP A 201 -14.14 11.83 -11.74
N SER A 202 -14.82 12.99 -11.84
CA SER A 202 -14.29 14.26 -11.37
C SER A 202 -14.19 14.36 -9.85
N SER A 203 -14.95 13.51 -9.13
CA SER A 203 -14.89 13.39 -7.67
C SER A 203 -13.70 12.53 -7.18
N ILE A 204 -13.09 11.74 -8.06
CA ILE A 204 -11.88 10.95 -7.77
C ILE A 204 -10.65 11.84 -7.97
N GLU A 205 -10.52 12.87 -7.13
CA GLU A 205 -9.31 13.69 -7.10
C GLU A 205 -8.14 12.85 -6.58
N GLY A 206 -7.06 12.79 -7.36
CA GLY A 206 -5.81 12.20 -6.89
C GLY A 206 -5.16 13.01 -5.78
N GLU A 207 -4.24 12.37 -5.05
CA GLU A 207 -3.48 13.01 -3.97
C GLU A 207 -2.74 14.28 -4.44
N THR A 208 -2.98 15.39 -3.76
CA THR A 208 -2.26 16.65 -4.01
C THR A 208 -0.79 16.56 -3.57
N ARG A 209 0.05 17.49 -4.06
CA ARG A 209 1.47 17.54 -3.66
C ARG A 209 1.65 17.72 -2.15
N GLU A 210 0.78 18.51 -1.52
CA GLU A 210 0.85 18.78 -0.08
C GLU A 210 0.46 17.54 0.73
N GLU A 211 -0.64 16.88 0.37
CA GLU A 211 -1.07 15.63 1.00
C GLU A 211 0.02 14.56 0.90
N ARG A 212 0.63 14.39 -0.29
CA ARG A 212 1.75 13.47 -0.50
C ARG A 212 2.95 13.79 0.38
N THR A 213 3.23 15.08 0.57
CA THR A 213 4.35 15.52 1.41
C THR A 213 4.10 15.14 2.86
N PHE A 214 2.91 15.37 3.40
CA PHE A 214 2.57 14.97 4.76
C PHE A 214 2.55 13.45 4.92
N ARG A 215 1.94 12.72 3.99
CA ARG A 215 1.93 11.25 4.00
C ARG A 215 3.34 10.66 4.05
N ASN A 216 4.22 11.12 3.15
CA ASN A 216 5.60 10.65 3.10
C ASN A 216 6.39 11.02 4.37
N TRP A 217 6.20 12.24 4.88
CA TRP A 217 6.79 12.66 6.15
C TRP A 217 6.38 11.74 7.30
N MET A 218 5.08 11.51 7.50
CA MET A 218 4.58 10.62 8.57
C MET A 218 5.14 9.21 8.44
N ASN A 219 5.09 8.63 7.23
CA ASN A 219 5.61 7.29 6.96
C ASN A 219 7.13 7.19 7.21
N SER A 220 7.87 8.26 6.92
CA SER A 220 9.32 8.29 7.15
C SER A 220 9.70 8.26 8.64
N LEU A 221 8.80 8.73 9.51
CA LEU A 221 8.96 8.65 10.98
C LEU A 221 8.64 7.26 11.55
N GLY A 222 8.13 6.36 10.70
CA GLY A 222 7.82 4.99 11.08
C GLY A 222 6.55 4.83 11.90
N VAL A 223 5.49 5.58 11.55
CA VAL A 223 4.16 5.40 12.13
C VAL A 223 3.56 4.04 11.75
N ASN A 224 2.66 3.52 12.59
CA ASN A 224 1.98 2.25 12.39
C ASN A 224 0.49 2.35 12.77
N PRO A 225 -0.47 2.13 11.87
CA PRO A 225 -0.32 1.63 10.49
C PRO A 225 0.38 2.63 9.55
N ARG A 226 0.86 2.12 8.41
CA ARG A 226 1.38 2.96 7.32
C ARG A 226 0.23 3.78 6.74
N VAL A 227 0.45 5.06 6.51
CA VAL A 227 -0.53 5.95 5.89
C VAL A 227 -0.46 5.78 4.38
N ASN A 228 -1.52 5.23 3.79
CA ASN A 228 -1.75 5.17 2.35
C ASN A 228 -2.68 6.29 1.90
N HIS A 229 -3.77 6.51 2.65
CA HIS A 229 -4.82 7.49 2.36
C HIS A 229 -4.93 8.49 3.49
N LEU A 230 -4.41 9.70 3.27
CA LEU A 230 -4.15 10.68 4.33
C LEU A 230 -5.32 10.86 5.31
N TYR A 231 -6.52 11.14 4.79
CA TYR A 231 -7.67 11.47 5.63
C TYR A 231 -8.35 10.25 6.25
N ALA A 232 -8.30 9.09 5.58
CA ALA A 232 -8.91 7.86 6.08
C ALA A 232 -8.06 7.23 7.18
N ASP A 233 -6.73 7.19 6.99
CA ASP A 233 -5.82 6.46 7.88
C ASP A 233 -5.47 7.22 9.17
N ILE A 234 -5.86 8.50 9.29
CA ILE A 234 -5.66 9.30 10.50
C ILE A 234 -6.98 9.63 11.22
N ASP A 235 -8.11 9.08 10.74
CA ASP A 235 -9.46 9.40 11.20
C ASP A 235 -9.74 8.95 12.65
N ASP A 236 -8.92 8.05 13.20
CA ASP A 236 -8.97 7.57 14.57
C ASP A 236 -7.96 8.26 15.51
N ALA A 237 -7.21 9.22 14.97
CA ALA A 237 -6.11 9.95 15.62
C ALA A 237 -4.91 9.12 16.07
N LEU A 238 -4.88 7.79 15.84
CA LEU A 238 -3.82 6.91 16.34
C LEU A 238 -2.45 7.31 15.78
N VAL A 239 -2.38 7.60 14.48
CA VAL A 239 -1.18 8.10 13.82
C VAL A 239 -0.78 9.46 14.39
N ILE A 240 -1.74 10.36 14.64
CA ILE A 240 -1.49 11.70 15.20
C ILE A 240 -0.83 11.60 16.58
N PHE A 241 -1.29 10.68 17.43
CA PHE A 241 -0.66 10.43 18.74
C PHE A 241 0.80 9.95 18.59
N GLN A 242 1.07 9.05 17.66
CA GLN A 242 2.45 8.63 17.39
C GLN A 242 3.32 9.79 16.93
N LEU A 243 2.79 10.69 16.07
CA LEU A 243 3.52 11.88 15.64
C LEU A 243 3.85 12.80 16.81
N TYR A 244 2.92 12.98 17.77
CA TYR A 244 3.20 13.74 18.99
C TYR A 244 4.40 13.17 19.76
N GLU A 245 4.47 11.86 19.95
CA GLU A 245 5.64 11.24 20.60
C GLU A 245 6.94 11.44 19.81
N LYS A 246 6.89 11.34 18.47
CA LYS A 246 8.06 11.57 17.59
C LYS A 246 8.60 12.99 17.72
N ILE A 247 7.73 13.98 17.95
CA ILE A 247 8.11 15.39 18.21
C ILE A 247 8.23 15.71 19.71
N LYS A 248 8.35 14.69 20.57
CA LYS A 248 8.58 14.79 22.01
C LYS A 248 7.48 15.52 22.79
N VAL A 249 6.24 15.38 22.33
CA VAL A 249 5.04 15.80 23.07
C VAL A 249 4.45 14.55 23.76
N PRO A 250 4.38 14.52 25.10
CA PRO A 250 3.85 13.36 25.82
C PRO A 250 2.39 13.08 25.47
N VAL A 251 2.07 11.80 25.25
CA VAL A 251 0.70 11.29 25.06
C VAL A 251 0.36 10.38 26.23
N ASP A 252 -0.82 10.57 26.81
CA ASP A 252 -1.38 9.66 27.81
C ASP A 252 -2.13 8.52 27.08
N TRP A 253 -1.45 7.40 26.89
CA TRP A 253 -1.99 6.24 26.17
C TRP A 253 -3.12 5.52 26.91
N ASP A 254 -3.30 5.77 28.22
CA ASP A 254 -4.41 5.19 28.98
C ASP A 254 -5.74 5.85 28.58
N ARG A 255 -5.69 7.08 28.04
CA ARG A 255 -6.84 7.78 27.43
C ARG A 255 -7.09 7.36 25.98
N VAL A 256 -6.15 6.64 25.35
CA VAL A 256 -6.19 6.32 23.91
C VAL A 256 -6.74 4.92 23.68
N ASN A 257 -7.92 4.85 23.08
CA ASN A 257 -8.49 3.62 22.55
C ASN A 257 -7.71 3.09 21.33
N LYS A 258 -7.33 1.82 21.35
CA LYS A 258 -6.58 1.15 20.27
C LYS A 258 -7.51 0.27 19.40
N PRO A 259 -7.22 0.12 18.10
CA PRO A 259 -7.95 -0.82 17.24
C PRO A 259 -7.73 -2.28 17.67
N PRO A 260 -8.66 -3.20 17.34
CA PRO A 260 -9.88 -2.99 16.54
C PRO A 260 -10.99 -2.30 17.34
N TYR A 261 -11.60 -1.26 16.75
CA TYR A 261 -12.74 -0.59 17.35
C TYR A 261 -14.02 -1.43 17.15
N PRO A 262 -14.91 -1.53 18.15
CA PRO A 262 -16.24 -2.13 17.97
C PRO A 262 -17.00 -1.44 16.84
N LYS A 263 -17.95 -2.13 16.18
CA LYS A 263 -18.76 -1.54 15.07
C LYS A 263 -19.52 -0.25 15.46
N LEU A 264 -19.80 -0.02 16.74
CA LEU A 264 -20.33 1.24 17.29
C LEU A 264 -19.25 2.29 17.64
N GLY A 265 -18.02 2.10 17.19
CA GLY A 265 -16.82 2.87 17.56
C GLY A 265 -16.71 4.26 16.93
N SER A 266 -17.70 4.74 16.16
CA SER A 266 -17.67 6.11 15.60
C SER A 266 -17.56 7.17 16.70
N ASN A 267 -18.21 6.94 17.84
CA ASN A 267 -18.09 7.80 19.02
C ASN A 267 -16.69 7.73 19.65
N MET A 268 -16.01 6.59 19.57
CA MET A 268 -14.66 6.42 20.09
C MET A 268 -13.64 7.19 19.25
N LYS A 269 -13.70 7.09 17.91
CA LYS A 269 -12.86 7.89 17.00
C LYS A 269 -12.98 9.38 17.28
N LYS A 270 -14.22 9.84 17.47
CA LYS A 270 -14.50 11.24 17.81
C LYS A 270 -13.77 11.67 19.09
N VAL A 271 -13.87 10.93 20.18
CA VAL A 271 -13.20 11.25 21.46
C VAL A 271 -11.68 11.38 21.29
N GLN A 272 -11.08 10.50 20.50
CA GLN A 272 -9.64 10.50 20.22
C GLN A 272 -9.19 11.78 19.52
N LEU A 273 -9.95 12.23 18.51
CA LEU A 273 -9.63 13.45 17.79
C LEU A 273 -9.76 14.71 18.66
N TYR A 274 -10.70 14.75 19.60
CA TYR A 274 -10.73 15.84 20.60
C TYR A 274 -9.47 15.84 21.47
N TYR A 275 -9.01 14.67 21.91
CA TYR A 275 -7.80 14.57 22.70
C TYR A 275 -6.54 14.96 21.90
N ALA A 276 -6.46 14.59 20.62
CA ALA A 276 -5.38 15.02 19.74
C ALA A 276 -5.32 16.56 19.57
N VAL A 277 -6.48 17.22 19.49
CA VAL A 277 -6.56 18.70 19.44
C VAL A 277 -6.22 19.32 20.80
N GLU A 278 -6.67 18.73 21.91
CA GLU A 278 -6.30 19.14 23.29
C GLU A 278 -4.78 19.14 23.47
N LEU A 279 -4.10 18.04 23.10
CA LEU A 279 -2.64 17.94 23.15
C LEU A 279 -1.95 19.02 22.31
N GLY A 280 -2.47 19.28 21.11
CA GLY A 280 -1.97 20.32 20.23
C GLY A 280 -2.02 21.70 20.89
N LYS A 281 -3.15 22.06 21.48
CA LYS A 281 -3.35 23.36 22.15
C LYS A 281 -2.55 23.46 23.46
N GLU A 282 -2.68 22.47 24.33
CA GLU A 282 -2.21 22.57 25.72
C GLU A 282 -0.75 22.19 25.89
N LYS A 283 -0.29 21.12 25.23
CA LYS A 283 1.05 20.56 25.40
C LYS A 283 2.00 21.06 24.31
N ALA A 284 1.58 21.00 23.06
CA ALA A 284 2.41 21.40 21.92
C ALA A 284 2.40 22.91 21.62
N LYS A 285 1.42 23.65 22.19
CA LYS A 285 1.21 25.10 22.01
C LYS A 285 0.96 25.51 20.55
N PHE A 286 0.24 24.69 19.80
CA PHE A 286 -0.20 24.97 18.44
C PHE A 286 -1.32 26.02 18.40
N SER A 287 -1.33 26.80 17.32
CA SER A 287 -2.40 27.72 16.99
C SER A 287 -3.51 26.97 16.27
N LEU A 288 -4.42 26.36 17.04
CA LEU A 288 -5.57 25.58 16.56
C LEU A 288 -6.89 26.37 16.74
N VAL A 289 -6.85 27.68 16.46
CA VAL A 289 -8.04 28.54 16.50
C VAL A 289 -9.02 28.10 15.42
N GLY A 290 -10.26 27.81 15.80
CA GLY A 290 -11.26 27.29 14.86
C GLY A 290 -11.09 25.83 14.45
N ILE A 291 -10.17 25.08 15.08
CA ILE A 291 -10.02 23.63 14.88
C ILE A 291 -10.49 22.90 16.15
N ALA A 292 -11.45 22.00 15.98
CA ALA A 292 -11.98 21.10 16.99
C ALA A 292 -11.96 19.64 16.51
N GLY A 293 -12.11 18.69 17.45
CA GLY A 293 -12.10 17.26 17.14
C GLY A 293 -13.21 16.86 16.14
N GLN A 294 -14.34 17.56 16.14
CA GLN A 294 -15.41 17.34 15.16
C GLN A 294 -14.99 17.63 13.72
N ASP A 295 -14.11 18.61 13.50
CA ASP A 295 -13.74 19.03 12.16
C ASP A 295 -12.83 17.99 11.50
N LEU A 296 -11.92 17.42 12.29
CA LEU A 296 -11.10 16.28 11.88
C LEU A 296 -11.97 15.04 11.66
N ASN A 297 -12.95 14.80 12.54
CA ASN A 297 -13.86 13.65 12.43
C ASN A 297 -14.78 13.76 11.20
N ALA A 298 -15.09 14.98 10.77
CA ALA A 298 -15.84 15.25 9.55
C ALA A 298 -14.97 15.18 8.28
N GLY A 299 -13.66 14.87 8.42
CA GLY A 299 -12.74 14.79 7.29
C GLY A 299 -12.43 16.15 6.65
N ASN A 300 -12.47 17.24 7.42
CA ASN A 300 -12.17 18.57 6.87
C ASN A 300 -10.69 18.64 6.44
N ARG A 301 -10.46 18.59 5.12
CA ARG A 301 -9.14 18.54 4.50
C ARG A 301 -8.24 19.70 4.95
N THR A 302 -8.73 20.93 4.83
CA THR A 302 -7.98 22.15 5.17
C THR A 302 -7.54 22.17 6.64
N LEU A 303 -8.44 21.84 7.57
CA LEU A 303 -8.13 21.89 9.01
C LEU A 303 -7.22 20.72 9.43
N THR A 304 -7.35 19.58 8.77
CA THR A 304 -6.46 18.43 8.96
C THR A 304 -5.04 18.78 8.50
N LEU A 305 -4.88 19.35 7.31
CA LEU A 305 -3.59 19.81 6.79
C LEU A 305 -2.98 20.91 7.69
N ALA A 306 -3.79 21.83 8.23
CA ALA A 306 -3.32 22.86 9.16
C ALA A 306 -2.74 22.28 10.46
N LEU A 307 -3.31 21.19 10.98
CA LEU A 307 -2.74 20.47 12.14
C LEU A 307 -1.43 19.77 11.76
N LEU A 308 -1.42 19.03 10.65
CA LEU A 308 -0.24 18.30 10.17
C LEU A 308 0.93 19.23 9.86
N TRP A 309 0.66 20.41 9.31
CA TRP A 309 1.68 21.44 9.08
C TRP A 309 2.34 21.89 10.38
N GLN A 310 1.56 22.11 11.44
CA GLN A 310 2.11 22.51 12.74
C GLN A 310 2.91 21.39 13.40
N LEU A 311 2.47 20.13 13.25
CA LEU A 311 3.24 18.96 13.68
C LEU A 311 4.57 18.85 12.94
N MET A 312 4.58 19.02 11.62
CA MET A 312 5.78 18.91 10.78
C MET A 312 6.78 20.07 11.01
N ARG A 313 6.29 21.27 11.32
CA ARG A 313 7.12 22.46 11.53
C ARG A 313 7.89 22.45 12.86
N ARG A 314 7.39 21.73 13.87
CA ARG A 314 7.92 21.75 15.23
C ARG A 314 9.21 20.92 15.37
#